data_AF-A0A935F978-F1
#
_entry.id   AF-A0A935F978-F1
#
_cell.length_a   1.000
_cell.length_b   1.000
_cell.length_c   1.000
_cell.angle_alpha   90.00
_cell.angle_beta   90.00
_cell.angle_gamma   90.00
#
_symmetry.space_group_name_H-M   'P 1'
#
loop_
_entity.id
_entity.type
_entity.pdbx_description
1 polymer ?
#
loop_
_entity_poly.entity_id
_entity_poly.type
_entity_poly.pdbx_seq_one_letter_code
_entity_poly.pdbx_strand_id
1 'polypeptide(L)'
;MLSFLKIRAVVNGRQIFPLDTTQPILISVDQNNPRIVITDGYHITAPLKLVYKEVNTYFFKVSCAISDTELLVGFIILAAFYLGGLYSGLLILKVFSFLPLVYLLLFYYLNRKDFLKLVPVIR
;
A
#
# COMPACT_ATOMS: atom_id res chain seq x y z
N MET A 1 1.43 -7.29 3.79
CA MET A 1 2.14 -6.02 4.11
C MET A 1 1.33 -5.00 4.92
N LEU A 2 0.02 -4.82 4.66
CA LEU A 2 -0.81 -3.78 5.30
C LEU A 2 -1.05 -3.97 6.82
N SER A 3 -0.91 -5.19 7.36
CA SER A 3 -1.20 -5.52 8.77
C SER A 3 -0.28 -4.80 9.78
N PHE A 4 0.92 -4.39 9.35
CA PHE A 4 1.86 -3.65 10.20
C PHE A 4 1.63 -2.13 10.16
N LEU A 5 0.95 -1.64 9.11
CA LEU A 5 0.70 -0.21 8.92
C LEU A 5 -0.60 0.16 9.65
N LYS A 6 -0.56 1.24 10.43
CA LYS A 6 -1.75 1.78 11.10
C LYS A 6 -2.56 2.62 10.12
N ILE A 7 -3.29 1.95 9.24
CA ILE A 7 -4.04 2.61 8.16
C ILE A 7 -5.30 3.28 8.71
N ARG A 8 -5.60 4.45 8.18
CA ARG A 8 -6.74 5.28 8.55
C ARG A 8 -7.40 5.80 7.29
N ALA A 9 -8.72 5.81 7.27
CA ALA A 9 -9.50 6.59 6.32
C ALA A 9 -9.81 7.96 6.91
N VAL A 10 -9.54 9.01 6.16
CA VAL A 10 -9.86 10.39 6.51
C VAL A 10 -10.94 10.88 5.57
N VAL A 11 -12.08 11.27 6.12
CA VAL A 11 -13.23 11.82 5.37
C VAL A 11 -13.33 13.32 5.61
N ASN A 12 -13.41 14.07 4.51
CA ASN A 12 -13.50 15.53 4.47
C ASN A 12 -12.42 16.26 5.29
N GLY A 13 -11.26 15.61 5.49
CA GLY A 13 -10.12 16.17 6.23
C GLY A 13 -10.32 16.32 7.74
N ARG A 14 -11.41 15.81 8.32
CA ARG A 14 -11.75 15.98 9.74
C ARG A 14 -12.05 14.67 10.46
N GLN A 15 -12.80 13.78 9.81
CA GLN A 15 -13.22 12.52 10.42
C GLN A 15 -12.17 11.45 10.11
N ILE A 16 -11.66 10.77 11.14
CA ILE A 16 -10.60 9.76 11.01
C ILE A 16 -11.15 8.43 11.51
N PHE A 17 -11.11 7.42 10.64
CA PHE A 17 -11.55 6.06 10.93
C PHE A 17 -10.35 5.12 10.83
N PRO A 18 -9.92 4.47 11.92
CA PRO A 18 -8.88 3.44 11.84
C PRO A 18 -9.40 2.28 11.01
N LEU A 19 -8.63 1.78 10.04
CA LEU A 19 -9.00 0.63 9.23
C LEU A 19 -8.33 -0.62 9.80
N ASP A 20 -9.09 -1.41 10.56
CA ASP A 20 -8.63 -2.73 11.01
C ASP A 20 -8.63 -3.73 9.85
N THR A 21 -7.64 -4.62 9.84
CA THR A 21 -7.41 -5.56 8.72
C THR A 21 -8.41 -6.72 8.68
N THR A 22 -9.22 -6.87 9.72
CA THR A 22 -10.08 -8.05 9.92
C THR A 22 -11.54 -7.82 9.56
N GLN A 23 -12.04 -6.57 9.58
CA GLN A 23 -13.45 -6.28 9.35
C GLN A 23 -13.64 -5.05 8.46
N PRO A 24 -14.59 -5.09 7.51
CA PRO A 24 -14.96 -3.91 6.76
C PRO A 24 -15.62 -2.88 7.69
N ILE A 25 -15.32 -1.60 7.48
CA ILE A 25 -15.86 -0.51 8.27
C ILE A 25 -16.88 0.25 7.42
N LEU A 26 -18.07 0.44 7.98
CA LEU A 26 -19.10 1.27 7.37
C LEU A 26 -18.90 2.72 7.83
N ILE A 27 -18.71 3.62 6.87
CA ILE A 27 -18.58 5.06 7.13
C ILE A 27 -19.82 5.75 6.57
N SER A 28 -20.70 6.20 7.46
CA SER A 28 -21.86 7.01 7.09
C SER A 28 -21.43 8.44 6.76
N VAL A 29 -21.96 8.98 5.67
CA VAL A 29 -21.66 10.33 5.19
C VAL A 29 -22.95 11.10 4.96
N ASP A 30 -23.09 12.26 5.61
CA ASP A 30 -24.32 13.06 5.53
C ASP A 30 -24.33 14.01 4.32
N GLN A 31 -23.17 14.27 3.71
CA GLN A 31 -23.00 15.22 2.62
C GLN A 31 -22.83 14.52 1.27
N ASN A 32 -23.50 15.03 0.25
CA ASN A 32 -23.21 14.62 -1.12
C ASN A 32 -21.84 15.18 -1.52
N ASN A 33 -20.99 14.33 -2.10
CA ASN A 33 -19.60 14.59 -2.46
C ASN A 33 -18.53 14.52 -1.35
N PRO A 34 -18.46 13.45 -0.53
CA PRO A 34 -17.38 13.32 0.43
C PRO A 34 -16.03 13.14 -0.28
N ARG A 35 -14.97 13.68 0.33
CA ARG A 35 -13.58 13.45 -0.07
C ARG A 35 -12.94 12.45 0.88
N ILE A 36 -12.43 11.36 0.34
CA ILE A 36 -11.80 10.29 1.10
C ILE A 36 -10.30 10.27 0.78
N VAL A 37 -9.50 10.17 1.83
CA VAL A 37 -8.05 9.97 1.75
C VAL A 37 -7.70 8.79 2.65
N ILE A 38 -6.80 7.92 2.20
CA ILE A 38 -6.24 6.86 3.04
C ILE A 38 -4.82 7.25 3.41
N THR A 39 -4.46 6.97 4.66
CA THR A 39 -3.12 7.27 5.16
C THR A 39 -2.67 6.29 6.24
N ASP A 40 -1.37 6.05 6.31
CA ASP A 40 -0.70 5.39 7.44
C ASP A 40 0.09 6.40 8.32
N GLY A 41 -0.04 7.70 8.04
CA GLY A 41 0.72 8.80 8.65
C GLY A 41 1.91 9.29 7.82
N TYR A 42 2.44 8.48 6.90
CA TYR A 42 3.54 8.86 6.01
C TYR A 42 3.11 8.89 4.54
N HIS A 43 2.42 7.84 4.10
CA HIS A 43 1.75 7.75 2.81
C HIS A 43 0.37 8.39 2.91
N ILE A 44 0.03 9.24 1.95
CA ILE A 44 -1.25 9.95 1.91
C ILE A 44 -1.75 9.90 0.47
N THR A 45 -2.85 9.18 0.24
CA THR A 45 -3.39 9.06 -1.12
C THR A 45 -3.92 10.40 -1.64
N ALA A 46 -4.03 10.52 -2.96
CA ALA A 46 -4.79 11.61 -3.55
C ALA A 46 -6.25 11.60 -3.03
N PRO A 47 -6.87 12.76 -2.77
CA PRO A 47 -8.26 12.83 -2.35
C PRO A 47 -9.21 12.29 -3.42
N LEU A 48 -9.96 11.24 -3.09
CA LEU A 48 -11.01 10.69 -3.95
C LEU A 48 -12.34 11.36 -3.60
N LYS A 49 -12.94 12.05 -4.57
CA LYS A 49 -14.28 12.63 -4.43
C LYS A 49 -15.32 11.61 -4.90
N LEU A 50 -16.19 11.17 -4.01
CA LEU A 50 -17.32 10.29 -4.36
C LEU A 50 -18.54 11.10 -4.81
N VAL A 51 -19.47 10.51 -5.54
CA VAL A 51 -20.71 11.19 -5.98
C VAL A 51 -21.88 10.24 -5.81
N TYR A 52 -22.72 10.51 -4.81
CA TYR A 52 -23.88 9.68 -4.48
C TYR A 52 -25.11 10.26 -5.19
N LYS A 53 -25.29 9.90 -6.47
CA LYS A 53 -26.49 10.27 -7.26
C LYS A 53 -27.48 9.11 -7.35
N GLU A 54 -27.01 7.96 -7.83
CA GLU A 54 -27.83 6.76 -8.06
C GLU A 54 -27.41 5.59 -7.15
N VAL A 55 -26.25 5.70 -6.50
CA VAL A 55 -25.64 4.65 -5.68
C VAL A 55 -25.56 5.15 -4.25
N ASN A 56 -26.17 4.40 -3.32
CA ASN A 56 -26.20 4.75 -1.89
C ASN A 56 -24.97 4.29 -1.11
N THR A 57 -24.13 3.43 -1.69
CA THR A 57 -22.97 2.84 -1.01
C THR A 57 -21.86 2.51 -1.99
N TYR A 58 -20.64 2.91 -1.67
CA TYR A 58 -19.43 2.48 -2.39
C TYR A 58 -18.63 1.52 -1.53
N PHE A 59 -18.13 0.46 -2.14
CA PHE A 59 -17.23 -0.50 -1.51
C PHE A 59 -15.81 -0.29 -2.02
N PHE A 60 -14.88 -0.20 -1.09
CA PHE A 60 -13.47 -0.02 -1.40
C PHE A 60 -12.61 -1.01 -0.65
N LYS A 61 -11.59 -1.51 -1.32
CA LYS A 61 -10.49 -2.26 -0.71
C LYS A 61 -9.26 -1.38 -0.71
N VAL A 62 -8.63 -1.24 0.45
CA VAL A 62 -7.32 -0.61 0.54
C VAL A 62 -6.26 -1.64 0.14
N SER A 63 -5.37 -1.26 -0.75
CA SER A 63 -4.24 -2.07 -1.21
C SER A 63 -2.94 -1.28 -1.19
N CYS A 64 -1.81 -1.97 -1.25
CA CYS A 64 -0.50 -1.36 -1.47
C CYS A 64 -0.08 -1.49 -2.93
N ALA A 65 0.80 -0.59 -3.38
CA ALA A 65 1.43 -0.64 -4.68
C ALA A 65 2.38 -1.83 -4.82
N ILE A 66 3.04 -2.24 -3.73
CA ILE A 66 3.86 -3.45 -3.67
C ILE A 66 2.96 -4.63 -3.28
N SER A 67 2.89 -5.60 -4.17
CA SER A 67 2.20 -6.88 -3.98
C SER A 67 3.06 -7.90 -3.21
N ASP A 68 2.42 -8.87 -2.57
CA ASP A 68 3.14 -9.96 -1.89
C ASP A 68 3.96 -10.80 -2.90
N THR A 69 3.53 -10.86 -4.16
CA THR A 69 4.26 -11.52 -5.25
C THR A 69 5.56 -10.80 -5.62
N GLU A 70 5.57 -9.46 -5.70
CA GLU A 70 6.80 -8.69 -5.98
C GLU A 70 7.80 -8.82 -4.84
N LEU A 71 7.32 -8.84 -3.59
CA LEU A 71 8.16 -9.07 -2.43
C LEU A 71 8.80 -10.46 -2.46
N LEU A 72 8.02 -11.50 -2.78
CA LEU A 72 8.51 -12.87 -2.91
C LEU A 72 9.56 -13.01 -4.02
N VAL A 73 9.30 -12.43 -5.19
CA VAL A 73 10.26 -12.42 -6.31
C VAL A 73 11.55 -11.71 -5.91
N GLY A 74 11.45 -10.52 -5.28
CA GLY A 74 12.60 -9.79 -4.78
C GLY A 74 13.42 -10.59 -3.77
N PHE A 75 12.75 -11.32 -2.88
CA PHE A 75 13.40 -12.22 -1.92
C PHE A 75 14.11 -13.39 -2.58
N ILE A 76 13.48 -14.04 -3.57
CA ILE A 76 14.09 -15.15 -4.31
C ILE A 76 15.34 -14.69 -5.05
N ILE A 77 15.29 -13.53 -5.72
CA ILE A 77 16.45 -12.94 -6.42
C ILE A 77 17.58 -12.66 -5.43
N LEU A 78 17.27 -12.04 -4.29
CA LEU A 78 18.24 -11.78 -3.23
C LEU A 78 18.89 -13.08 -2.74
N ALA A 79 18.10 -14.09 -2.41
CA ALA A 79 18.60 -15.37 -1.91
C ALA A 79 19.49 -16.07 -2.95
N ALA A 80 19.07 -16.12 -4.22
CA ALA A 80 19.83 -16.76 -5.29
C ALA A 80 21.20 -16.08 -5.50
N PHE A 81 21.22 -14.76 -5.59
CA PHE A 81 22.47 -14.00 -5.78
C PHE A 81 23.38 -14.07 -4.57
N TYR A 82 22.82 -14.01 -3.37
CA TYR A 82 23.59 -14.09 -2.14
C TYR A 82 24.24 -15.47 -1.97
N LEU A 83 23.47 -16.55 -2.16
CA LEU A 83 23.98 -17.92 -2.10
C LEU A 83 24.98 -18.20 -3.22
N GLY A 84 24.72 -17.71 -4.44
CA GLY A 84 25.65 -17.80 -5.56
C GLY A 84 26.98 -17.08 -5.27
N GLY A 85 26.93 -15.88 -4.70
CA GLY A 85 28.11 -15.14 -4.26
C GLY A 85 28.84 -15.79 -3.08
N LEU A 86 28.12 -16.49 -2.21
CA LEU A 86 28.71 -17.27 -1.12
C LEU A 86 29.47 -18.49 -1.66
N TYR A 87 28.84 -19.25 -2.57
CA TYR A 87 29.43 -20.45 -3.16
C TYR A 87 30.63 -20.14 -4.07
N SER A 88 30.52 -19.11 -4.91
CA SER A 88 31.59 -18.71 -5.83
C SER A 88 32.72 -17.89 -5.19
N GLY A 89 32.53 -17.41 -3.95
CA GLY A 89 33.45 -16.47 -3.31
C GLY A 89 33.40 -15.03 -3.87
N LEU A 90 32.57 -14.76 -4.88
CA LEU A 90 32.47 -13.44 -5.51
C LEU A 90 31.71 -12.45 -4.63
N LEU A 91 32.44 -11.50 -4.03
CA LEU A 91 31.86 -10.45 -3.19
C LEU A 91 30.86 -9.57 -3.95
N ILE A 92 31.09 -9.34 -5.24
CA ILE A 92 30.22 -8.50 -6.08
C ILE A 92 28.79 -9.03 -6.16
N LEU A 93 28.61 -10.36 -6.26
CA LEU A 93 27.28 -11.00 -6.27
C LEU A 93 26.55 -10.81 -4.94
N LYS A 94 27.29 -10.84 -3.82
CA LYS A 94 26.71 -10.58 -2.49
C LYS A 94 26.23 -9.14 -2.38
N VAL A 95 27.00 -8.16 -2.87
CA VAL A 95 26.59 -6.75 -2.85
C VAL A 95 25.36 -6.54 -3.73
N PHE A 96 25.37 -7.05 -4.96
CA PHE A 96 24.26 -6.90 -5.89
C PHE A 96 22.98 -7.65 -5.45
N SER A 97 23.10 -8.67 -4.61
CA SER A 97 21.94 -9.36 -4.03
C SER A 97 21.01 -8.44 -3.24
N PHE A 98 21.51 -7.31 -2.72
CA PHE A 98 20.71 -6.33 -1.99
C PHE A 98 19.98 -5.32 -2.88
N LEU A 99 20.21 -5.31 -4.20
CA LEU A 99 19.53 -4.38 -5.11
C LEU A 99 18.00 -4.44 -5.02
N PRO A 100 17.34 -5.62 -4.97
CA PRO A 100 15.90 -5.69 -4.81
C PRO A 100 15.42 -5.00 -3.52
N LEU A 101 16.15 -5.17 -2.42
CA LEU A 101 15.82 -4.54 -1.13
C LEU A 101 15.94 -3.02 -1.21
N VAL A 102 17.04 -2.52 -1.76
CA VAL A 102 17.28 -1.07 -1.93
C VAL A 102 16.21 -0.47 -2.84
N TYR A 103 15.87 -1.15 -3.94
CA TYR A 103 14.84 -0.72 -4.87
C TYR A 103 13.47 -0.61 -4.17
N LEU A 104 13.05 -1.63 -3.42
CA LEU A 104 11.77 -1.63 -2.70
C LEU A 104 11.72 -0.53 -1.63
N LEU A 105 12.83 -0.28 -0.92
CA LEU A 105 12.93 0.82 0.03
C LEU A 105 12.80 2.17 -0.66
N LEU A 106 13.55 2.42 -1.73
CA LEU A 106 13.44 3.66 -2.50
C LEU A 106 12.03 3.85 -3.02
N PHE A 107 11.40 2.80 -3.54
CA PHE A 107 10.02 2.85 -4.01
C PHE A 107 9.05 3.23 -2.88
N TYR A 108 9.18 2.61 -1.71
CA TYR A 108 8.38 2.92 -0.52
C TYR A 108 8.57 4.39 -0.09
N TYR A 109 9.82 4.85 0.03
CA TYR A 109 10.08 6.21 0.54
C TYR A 109 9.70 7.32 -0.45
N LEU A 110 9.90 7.10 -1.75
CA LEU A 110 9.68 8.13 -2.77
C LEU A 110 8.21 8.21 -3.20
N ASN A 111 7.49 7.08 -3.30
CA ASN A 111 6.12 7.05 -3.83
C ASN A 111 5.05 7.31 -2.76
N ARG A 112 5.15 8.43 -2.04
CA ARG A 112 4.27 8.74 -0.89
C ARG A 112 2.77 8.74 -1.21
N LYS A 113 2.39 9.17 -2.41
CA LYS A 113 0.98 9.37 -2.80
C LYS A 113 0.34 8.14 -3.44
N ASP A 114 1.15 7.33 -4.11
CA ASP A 114 0.68 6.22 -4.93
C ASP A 114 0.94 4.85 -4.29
N PHE A 115 1.63 4.83 -3.15
CA PHE A 115 1.89 3.61 -2.40
C PHE A 115 0.62 2.96 -1.87
N LEU A 116 -0.28 3.74 -1.27
CA LEU A 116 -1.59 3.25 -0.85
C LEU A 116 -2.59 3.48 -1.98
N LYS A 117 -3.44 2.50 -2.24
CA LYS A 117 -4.42 2.54 -3.32
C LYS A 117 -5.80 2.20 -2.80
N LEU A 118 -6.78 3.02 -3.17
CA LEU A 118 -8.19 2.76 -2.97
C LEU A 118 -8.74 2.05 -4.21
N VAL A 119 -9.02 0.76 -4.12
CA VAL A 119 -9.53 -0.03 -5.25
C VAL A 119 -11.03 -0.22 -5.06
N PRO A 120 -11.87 0.23 -6.02
CA PRO A 120 -13.31 -0.01 -5.95
C PRO A 120 -13.58 -1.51 -6.06
N VAL A 121 -14.44 -2.02 -5.18
CA VAL A 121 -14.94 -3.40 -5.24
C VAL A 121 -16.33 -3.34 -5.82
N ILE A 122 -16.47 -3.81 -7.06
CA ILE A 122 -17.79 -3.99 -7.68
C ILE A 122 -18.36 -5.27 -7.07
N ARG A 123 -19.58 -5.17 -6.54
CA ARG A 123 -20.35 -6.33 -6.09
C ARG A 123 -21.47 -6.60 -7.08
#